data_AF-A0A7W0M836-F1
#
_entry.id   AF-A0A7W0M836-F1
#
_cell.length_a   1.000
_cell.length_b   1.000
_cell.length_c   1.000
_cell.angle_alpha   90.00
_cell.angle_beta   90.00
_cell.angle_gamma   90.00
#
_symmetry.space_group_name_H-M   'P 1'
#
loop_
_entity.id
_entity.type
_entity.pdbx_description
1 polymer ?
#
loop_
_entity_poly.entity_id
_entity_poly.type
_entity_poly.pdbx_seq_one_letter_code
_entity_poly.pdbx_strand_id
1 'polypeptide(L)' 'MERARRLLADTDLSTQAVALRAGFADYRQMAFTFRKELGQTPTAYRRRVRGRSDDDESQS' A
#
# COMPACT_ATOMS: atom_id res chain seq x y z
N MET A 1 -5.40 -4.33 8.76
CA MET A 1 -4.52 -4.46 7.57
C MET A 1 -5.11 -5.25 6.39
N GLU A 2 -5.87 -6.32 6.59
CA GLU A 2 -6.37 -7.15 5.48
C GLU A 2 -7.13 -6.40 4.38
N ARG A 3 -8.03 -5.49 4.76
CA ARG A 3 -8.80 -4.66 3.81
C ARG A 3 -7.91 -3.81 2.91
N ALA A 4 -6.85 -3.20 3.46
CA ALA A 4 -5.87 -2.46 2.67
C ALA A 4 -5.13 -3.36 1.67
N ARG A 5 -4.69 -4.56 2.11
CA ARG A 5 -4.01 -5.54 1.23
C ARG A 5 -4.90 -5.95 0.04
N ARG A 6 -6.16 -6.33 0.29
CA ARG A 6 -7.13 -6.66 -0.78
C ARG A 6 -7.35 -5.49 -1.73
N LEU A 7 -7.64 -4.28 -1.21
CA LEU A 7 -7.83 -3.10 -2.06
C LEU A 7 -6.61 -2.77 -2.93
N LEU A 8 -5.37 -2.91 -2.41
CA LEU A 8 -4.14 -2.71 -3.18
C LEU A 8 -3.95 -3.78 -4.25
N ALA A 9 -4.32 -5.04 -4.01
CA ALA A 9 -4.28 -6.09 -5.02
C ALA A 9 -5.37 -5.87 -6.09
N ASP A 10 -6.62 -5.70 -5.67
CA ASP A 10 -7.79 -6.00 -6.51
C ASP A 10 -8.42 -4.78 -7.19
N THR A 11 -8.19 -3.53 -6.73
CA THR A 11 -9.14 -2.41 -7.01
C THR A 11 -8.63 -1.13 -7.68
N ASP A 12 -7.35 -1.04 -8.08
CA ASP A 12 -6.72 0.06 -8.85
C ASP A 12 -6.69 1.47 -8.22
N LEU A 13 -7.51 1.71 -7.20
CA LEU A 13 -7.63 2.93 -6.42
C LEU A 13 -6.28 3.59 -6.08
N SER A 14 -6.30 4.92 -5.99
CA SER A 14 -5.18 5.67 -5.42
C SER A 14 -4.89 5.19 -4.00
N THR A 15 -3.62 5.20 -3.59
CA THR A 15 -3.20 4.75 -2.25
C THR A 15 -3.88 5.54 -1.12
N GLN A 16 -4.27 6.79 -1.39
CA GLN A 16 -5.06 7.63 -0.50
C GLN A 16 -6.52 7.15 -0.39
N ALA A 17 -7.18 6.82 -1.50
CA ALA A 17 -8.52 6.23 -1.49
C ALA A 17 -8.55 4.83 -0.84
N VAL A 18 -7.48 4.05 -1.02
CA VAL A 18 -7.27 2.78 -0.30
C VAL A 18 -7.20 3.02 1.21
N ALA A 19 -6.44 4.02 1.68
CA ALA A 19 -6.31 4.33 3.10
C ALA A 19 -7.68 4.63 3.74
N LEU A 20 -8.44 5.55 3.14
CA LEU A 20 -9.78 5.91 3.59
C LEU A 20 -10.73 4.70 3.59
N ARG A 21 -10.77 3.92 2.49
CA ARG A 21 -11.62 2.72 2.39
C ARG A 21 -11.16 1.54 3.26
N ALA A 22 -9.94 1.58 3.79
CA ALA A 22 -9.42 0.60 4.75
C ALA A 22 -9.60 1.04 6.22
N GLY A 23 -10.12 2.25 6.47
CA GLY A 23 -10.42 2.77 7.81
C GLY A 23 -9.32 3.64 8.43
N PHE A 24 -8.35 4.12 7.65
CA PHE A 24 -7.34 5.08 8.11
C PHE A 24 -7.78 6.52 7.83
N ALA A 25 -7.31 7.46 8.64
CA ALA A 25 -7.54 8.90 8.42
C ALA A 25 -6.85 9.39 7.14
N ASP A 26 -5.67 8.87 6.85
CA ASP A 26 -4.84 9.31 5.71
C ASP A 26 -3.82 8.23 5.28
N TYR A 27 -3.10 8.52 4.19
CA TYR A 27 -2.07 7.63 3.64
C TYR A 27 -0.82 7.46 4.54
N ARG A 28 -0.36 8.50 5.25
CA ARG A 28 0.78 8.37 6.19
C ARG A 28 0.46 7.42 7.32
N GLN A 29 -0.73 7.54 7.93
CA GLN A 29 -1.16 6.63 9.01
C GLN A 29 -1.22 5.17 8.50
N MET A 30 -1.78 4.95 7.32
CA MET A 30 -1.77 3.63 6.68
C MET A 30 -0.34 3.16 6.42
N ALA A 31 0.50 3.96 5.76
CA ALA A 31 1.84 3.58 5.34
C ALA A 31 2.79 3.26 6.51
N PHE A 32 2.74 4.05 7.59
CA PHE A 32 3.49 3.76 8.82
C PHE A 32 3.09 2.40 9.39
N THR A 33 1.79 2.18 9.57
CA THR A 33 1.28 0.91 10.11
C THR A 33 1.59 -0.25 9.16
N PHE A 34 1.51 -0.04 7.84
CA PHE A 34 1.78 -1.07 6.83
C PHE A 34 3.26 -1.47 6.81
N ARG A 35 4.19 -0.50 6.92
CA ARG A 35 5.63 -0.77 7.04
C ARG A 35 5.97 -1.49 8.35
N LYS A 36 5.30 -1.13 9.46
CA LYS A 36 5.46 -1.81 10.76
C LYS A 36 5.02 -3.29 10.71
N GLU A 37 3.89 -3.57 10.07
CA GLU A 37 3.27 -4.91 10.05
C GLU A 37 3.80 -5.83 8.95
N LEU A 38 4.26 -5.27 7.81
CA LEU A 38 4.57 -6.03 6.57
C LEU A 38 5.98 -5.74 6.00
N GLY A 39 6.79 -4.94 6.70
CA GLY A 39 8.18 -4.62 6.33
C GLY A 39 8.37 -3.75 5.06
N GLN A 40 7.29 -3.38 4.38
CA GLN A 40 7.32 -2.70 3.07
C GLN A 40 6.25 -1.61 2.98
N THR A 41 6.33 -0.71 1.99
CA THR A 41 5.31 0.33 1.79
C THR A 41 4.05 -0.23 1.08
N PRO A 42 2.88 0.41 1.22
CA PRO A 42 1.68 0.04 0.47
C PRO A 42 1.89 0.07 -1.06
N THR A 43 2.69 1.01 -1.55
CA THR A 43 3.03 1.15 -2.98
C THR A 43 3.89 0.00 -3.47
N ALA A 44 4.95 -0.35 -2.72
CA ALA A 44 5.81 -1.50 -3.02
C ALA A 44 5.00 -2.81 -3.01
N TYR A 45 4.13 -3.00 -2.00
CA TYR A 45 3.23 -4.16 -1.95
C TYR A 45 2.31 -4.23 -3.17
N ARG A 46 1.63 -3.12 -3.52
CA ARG A 46 0.73 -3.03 -4.69
C ARG A 46 1.45 -3.43 -5.97
N ARG A 47 2.66 -2.91 -6.19
CA ARG A 47 3.46 -3.21 -7.38
C ARG A 47 3.92 -4.68 -7.40
N ARG A 48 4.37 -5.22 -6.26
CA ARG A 48 4.77 -6.63 -6.11
C ARG A 48 3.63 -7.60 -6.42
N VAL A 49 2.42 -7.33 -5.93
CA VAL A 49 1.26 -8.23 -6.16
C VAL A 49 0.60 -8.07 -7.53
N ARG A 50 0.86 -6.96 -8.24
CA ARG A 50 0.31 -6.68 -9.57
C ARG A 50 1.25 -6.95 -10.74
N GLY A 51 2.48 -7.40 -10.47
CA GLY A 51 3.35 -7.99 -11.49
C GLY A 51 3.87 -7.04 -12.57
N ARG A 52 4.16 -5.76 -12.26
CA ARG A 52 4.97 -4.91 -13.14
C ARG A 52 6.33 -4.61 -12.50
N SER A 53 7.31 -5.40 -12.94
CA SER A 53 8.70 -5.38 -12.48
C SER A 53 9.53 -4.35 -13.25
N ASP A 54 9.37 -3.06 -12.97
CA ASP A 54 10.23 -2.00 -13.52
C ASP A 54 10.64 -1.00 -12.42
N ASP A 55 11.89 -1.13 -11.99
CA ASP A 55 12.79 -0.21 -11.26
C ASP A 55 12.47 0.46 -9.92
N ASP A 56 13.53 0.54 -9.12
CA ASP A 56 13.85 1.40 -7.97
C ASP A 56 12.73 2.18 -7.24
N GLU A 57 12.72 2.06 -5.91
CA GLU A 57 12.43 3.22 -5.04
C GLU A 57 13.37 3.16 -3.83
N SER A 58 14.64 3.49 -4.08
CA SER A 58 15.64 3.75 -3.05
C SER A 58 15.27 5.05 -2.33
N GLN A 59 14.58 4.94 -1.19
CA GLN A 59 14.18 6.07 -0.35
C GLN A 59 14.65 5.89 1.10
N SER A 60 15.87 6.40 1.33
CA SER A 60 16.43 6.94 2.59
C SER A 60 16.57 6.02 3.81
#